data_AF-A0A8T1RSM1-F1
#
_entry.id   AF-A0A8T1RSM1-F1
#
_cell.length_a   1.000
_cell.length_b   1.000
_cell.length_c   1.000
_cell.angle_alpha   90.00
_cell.angle_beta   90.00
_cell.angle_gamma   90.00
#
_symmetry.space_group_name_H-M   'P 1'
#
loop_
_entity.id
_entity.type
_entity.pdbx_description
1 polymer ?
#
loop_
_entity_poly.entity_id
_entity_poly.type
_entity_poly.pdbx_seq_one_letter_code
_entity_poly.pdbx_strand_id
1 'polypeptide(L)'
;EDTPRPLSSPAPSLRRFDFLCMPVFHPRYRREFTHQPARGRPGPHTRSDLLLSGRDWNTLIVGKLSPWIRPDAKVEAVRRNSEAAMLQELNFGAYLGLPAFLLPLTQGENPNLARVLSTHIHTGHHSTMFWMRVPLLAPEDLRDDLIENEPVPVPEDGSGDEKTWIW
;
A
#
# COMPACT_ATOMS: atom_id res chain seq x y z
N GLU A 1 -33.62 -21.08 -37.62
CA GLU A 1 -33.17 -19.79 -37.06
C GLU A 1 -32.80 -20.02 -35.61
N ASP A 2 -31.50 -20.10 -35.37
CA ASP A 2 -30.91 -20.39 -34.07
C ASP A 2 -30.36 -19.07 -33.53
N THR A 3 -31.18 -18.34 -32.76
CA THR A 3 -30.73 -17.14 -32.05
C THR A 3 -30.05 -17.54 -30.74
N PRO A 4 -28.77 -17.20 -30.53
CA PRO A 4 -28.12 -17.50 -29.26
C PRO A 4 -28.71 -16.61 -28.16
N ARG A 5 -29.13 -17.23 -27.06
CA ARG A 5 -29.50 -16.52 -25.84
C ARG A 5 -28.25 -15.82 -25.28
N PRO A 6 -28.33 -14.54 -24.88
CA PRO A 6 -27.20 -13.90 -24.21
C PRO A 6 -26.97 -14.58 -22.86
N LEU A 7 -25.80 -15.21 -22.71
CA LEU A 7 -25.23 -15.57 -21.42
C LEU A 7 -24.81 -14.29 -20.70
N SER A 8 -25.77 -13.57 -20.14
CA SER A 8 -25.51 -12.55 -19.14
C SER A 8 -26.37 -12.83 -17.91
N SER A 9 -26.06 -13.91 -17.21
CA SER A 9 -26.39 -13.94 -15.78
C SER A 9 -25.46 -12.92 -15.11
N PRO A 10 -25.97 -11.81 -14.54
CA PRO A 10 -25.13 -10.96 -13.71
C PRO A 10 -24.61 -11.84 -12.56
N ALA A 11 -23.29 -11.81 -12.36
CA ALA A 11 -22.64 -12.51 -11.26
C ALA A 11 -23.36 -12.16 -9.94
N PRO A 12 -23.50 -13.13 -9.03
CA PRO A 12 -24.39 -13.07 -7.88
C PRO A 12 -24.03 -11.88 -6.98
N SER A 13 -25.02 -11.02 -6.73
CA SER A 13 -25.00 -9.92 -5.74
C SER A 13 -23.65 -9.19 -5.66
N LEU A 14 -23.46 -8.21 -6.55
CA LEU A 14 -22.47 -7.14 -6.37
C LEU A 14 -22.55 -6.66 -4.93
N ARG A 15 -21.60 -7.10 -4.09
CA ARG A 15 -21.47 -6.64 -2.71
C ARG A 15 -21.42 -5.12 -2.81
N ARG A 16 -22.41 -4.45 -2.22
CA ARG A 16 -22.55 -2.99 -2.28
C ARG A 16 -21.42 -2.37 -1.44
N PHE A 17 -20.26 -2.21 -2.06
CA PHE A 17 -19.15 -1.44 -1.53
C PHE A 17 -19.18 -0.06 -2.19
N ASP A 18 -19.02 0.98 -1.39
CA ASP A 18 -19.04 2.37 -1.88
C ASP A 18 -17.69 2.79 -2.52
N PHE A 19 -16.60 2.09 -2.18
CA PHE A 19 -15.26 2.34 -2.71
C PHE A 19 -14.40 1.06 -2.73
N LEU A 20 -13.25 1.12 -3.41
CA LEU A 20 -12.29 0.04 -3.59
C LEU A 20 -10.87 0.48 -3.19
N CYS A 21 -10.26 -0.27 -2.26
CA CYS A 21 -8.84 -0.13 -1.95
C CYS A 21 -7.99 -1.01 -2.89
N MET A 22 -7.26 -0.41 -3.83
CA MET A 22 -6.46 -1.15 -4.80
C MET A 22 -5.06 -0.57 -5.01
N PRO A 23 -4.07 -1.40 -5.40
CA PRO A 23 -2.73 -0.91 -5.64
C PRO A 23 -2.67 -0.13 -6.96
N VAL A 24 -2.07 1.06 -6.94
CA VAL A 24 -1.93 1.94 -8.12
C VAL A 24 -0.76 1.54 -9.02
N PHE A 25 0.16 0.70 -8.51
CA PHE A 25 1.17 -0.03 -9.25
C PHE A 25 1.03 -1.52 -8.95
N HIS A 26 1.42 -2.40 -9.86
CA HIS A 26 1.30 -3.83 -9.59
C HIS A 26 2.15 -4.23 -8.36
N PRO A 27 1.59 -4.88 -7.32
CA PRO A 27 2.26 -5.03 -6.03
C PRO A 27 3.50 -5.94 -6.05
N ARG A 28 3.70 -6.73 -7.12
CA ARG A 28 4.91 -7.54 -7.33
C ARG A 28 5.92 -6.88 -8.28
N TYR A 29 5.57 -5.75 -8.88
CA TYR A 29 6.43 -5.05 -9.83
C TYR A 29 7.43 -4.18 -9.06
N ARG A 30 8.52 -4.82 -8.59
CA ARG A 30 9.64 -4.11 -7.97
C ARG A 30 10.38 -3.26 -9.01
N ARG A 31 10.70 -2.02 -8.61
CA ARG A 31 11.35 -1.01 -9.44
C ARG A 31 12.74 -0.68 -8.87
N GLU A 32 13.68 -0.41 -9.76
CA GLU A 32 15.05 0.01 -9.43
C GLU A 32 15.22 1.46 -9.90
N PHE A 33 15.79 2.32 -9.06
CA PHE A 33 15.96 3.75 -9.33
C PHE A 33 17.43 4.17 -9.36
N THR A 34 18.34 3.31 -8.91
CA THR A 34 19.78 3.60 -8.77
C THR A 34 20.61 2.89 -9.83
N HIS A 35 20.48 1.56 -9.92
CA HIS A 35 21.40 0.72 -10.72
C HIS A 35 20.87 0.32 -12.10
N GLN A 36 21.75 0.38 -13.11
CA GLN A 36 21.50 -0.18 -14.45
C GLN A 36 21.72 -1.71 -14.45
N PRO A 37 21.07 -2.47 -15.35
CA PRO A 37 20.16 -2.03 -16.40
C PRO A 37 18.71 -1.87 -15.94
N ALA A 38 18.38 -2.32 -14.73
CA ALA A 38 17.00 -2.38 -14.24
C ALA A 38 16.35 -1.01 -14.09
N ARG A 39 17.12 0.03 -13.76
CA ARG A 39 16.67 1.44 -13.78
C ARG A 39 16.15 1.88 -15.16
N GLY A 40 16.75 1.37 -16.24
CA GLY A 40 16.38 1.68 -17.62
C GLY A 40 15.28 0.79 -18.19
N ARG A 41 14.52 0.06 -17.36
CA ARG A 41 13.47 -0.85 -17.85
C ARG A 41 12.45 -0.09 -18.72
N PRO A 42 12.22 -0.51 -19.97
CA PRO A 42 11.31 0.17 -20.88
C PRO A 42 9.84 -0.10 -20.55
N GLY A 43 8.95 0.71 -21.13
CA GLY A 43 7.50 0.54 -21.05
C GLY A 43 6.84 1.32 -19.90
N PRO A 44 5.50 1.31 -19.84
CA PRO A 44 4.76 2.01 -18.80
C PRO A 44 4.98 1.35 -17.44
N HIS A 45 5.21 2.17 -16.41
CA HIS A 45 5.43 1.67 -15.05
C HIS A 45 4.14 1.14 -14.38
N THR A 46 2.97 1.58 -14.83
CA THR A 46 1.66 1.12 -14.36
C THR A 46 0.58 1.32 -15.43
N ARG A 47 -0.67 1.01 -15.09
CA ARG A 47 -1.86 1.19 -15.92
C ARG A 47 -2.15 2.69 -16.14
N SER A 48 -2.79 3.03 -17.26
CA SER A 48 -3.20 4.40 -17.54
C SER A 48 -4.37 4.85 -16.66
N ASP A 49 -4.36 6.13 -16.33
CA ASP A 49 -5.44 6.92 -15.76
C ASP A 49 -6.74 6.87 -16.59
N LEU A 50 -6.64 6.75 -17.92
CA LEU A 50 -7.78 6.69 -18.85
C LEU A 50 -8.69 5.45 -18.68
N LEU A 51 -8.32 4.50 -17.82
CA LEU A 51 -9.13 3.33 -17.54
C LEU A 51 -10.40 3.65 -16.73
N LEU A 52 -10.43 4.78 -16.02
CA LEU A 52 -11.58 5.25 -15.25
C LEU A 52 -11.82 6.73 -15.52
N SER A 53 -13.04 7.21 -15.26
CA SER A 53 -13.29 8.64 -15.32
C SER A 53 -12.59 9.35 -14.15
N GLY A 54 -12.29 10.64 -14.29
CA GLY A 54 -11.75 11.44 -13.18
C GLY A 54 -12.65 11.43 -11.94
N ARG A 55 -13.98 11.36 -12.13
CA ARG A 55 -14.93 11.22 -11.03
C ARG A 55 -14.73 9.90 -10.27
N ASP A 56 -14.59 8.79 -11.00
CA ASP A 56 -14.41 7.48 -10.38
C ASP A 56 -13.12 7.40 -9.57
N TRP A 57 -12.01 7.97 -10.09
CA TRP A 57 -10.77 8.09 -9.32
C TRP A 57 -10.95 8.91 -8.05
N ASN A 58 -11.63 10.05 -8.14
CA ASN A 58 -11.81 10.98 -7.04
C ASN A 58 -12.78 10.48 -5.96
N THR A 59 -13.68 9.53 -6.27
CA THR A 59 -14.73 9.10 -5.32
C THR A 59 -14.70 7.62 -4.96
N LEU A 60 -14.24 6.74 -5.84
CA LEU A 60 -14.40 5.30 -5.68
C LEU A 60 -13.10 4.57 -5.34
N ILE A 61 -11.93 5.20 -5.53
CA ILE A 61 -10.64 4.48 -5.42
C ILE A 61 -9.81 4.99 -4.24
N VAL A 62 -9.36 4.07 -3.39
CA VAL A 62 -8.36 4.33 -2.37
C VAL A 62 -7.05 3.66 -2.79
N GLY A 63 -5.98 4.45 -2.90
CA GLY A 63 -4.67 3.94 -3.29
C GLY A 63 -4.04 3.08 -2.20
N LYS A 64 -3.19 2.12 -2.58
CA LYS A 64 -2.42 1.29 -1.63
C LYS A 64 -0.95 1.32 -1.97
N LEU A 65 -0.11 1.52 -0.96
CA LEU A 65 1.33 1.41 -1.08
C LEU A 65 1.74 -0.03 -1.43
N SER A 66 2.66 -0.19 -2.38
CA SER A 66 3.19 -1.51 -2.73
C SER A 66 3.89 -2.18 -1.54
N PRO A 67 3.65 -3.47 -1.28
CA PRO A 67 4.12 -4.15 -0.05
C PRO A 67 5.64 -4.36 0.02
N TRP A 68 6.37 -4.17 -1.07
CA TRP A 68 7.83 -4.30 -1.09
C TRP A 68 8.55 -2.99 -0.72
N ILE A 69 7.82 -1.87 -0.65
CA ILE A 69 8.36 -0.56 -0.30
C ILE A 69 8.61 -0.57 1.21
N ARG A 70 9.89 -0.50 1.60
CA ARG A 70 10.35 -0.51 2.99
C ARG A 70 11.35 0.63 3.22
N PRO A 71 10.86 1.87 3.45
CA PRO A 71 11.70 3.05 3.64
C PRO A 71 12.64 2.90 4.85
N ASP A 72 12.23 2.14 5.86
CA ASP A 72 13.00 1.93 7.09
C ASP A 72 13.86 0.65 7.07
N ALA A 73 14.11 0.09 5.89
CA ALA A 73 14.98 -1.07 5.73
C ALA A 73 16.42 -0.76 6.15
N LYS A 74 17.07 -1.70 6.86
CA LYS A 74 18.48 -1.58 7.28
C LYS A 74 19.46 -1.55 6.10
N VAL A 75 19.08 -2.15 4.97
CA VAL A 75 19.89 -2.18 3.75
C VAL A 75 19.70 -0.87 2.98
N GLU A 76 20.77 -0.08 2.83
CA GLU A 76 20.71 1.25 2.23
C GLU A 76 20.12 1.26 0.81
N ALA A 77 20.51 0.30 -0.04
CA ALA A 77 19.99 0.19 -1.40
C ALA A 77 18.47 -0.04 -1.42
N VAL A 78 17.94 -0.86 -0.51
CA VAL A 78 16.51 -1.11 -0.37
C VAL A 78 15.80 0.15 0.13
N ARG A 79 16.37 0.83 1.12
CA ARG A 79 15.85 2.08 1.66
C ARG A 79 15.73 3.15 0.57
N ARG A 80 16.81 3.46 -0.15
CA ARG A 80 16.80 4.48 -1.22
C ARG A 80 15.80 4.17 -2.33
N ASN A 81 15.76 2.93 -2.79
CA ASN A 81 14.78 2.51 -3.80
C ASN A 81 13.35 2.59 -3.26
N SER A 82 13.13 2.28 -1.98
CA SER A 82 11.81 2.38 -1.34
C SER A 82 11.36 3.84 -1.18
N GLU A 83 12.25 4.75 -0.80
CA GLU A 83 11.94 6.19 -0.75
C GLU A 83 11.49 6.73 -2.11
N ALA A 84 12.26 6.41 -3.17
CA ALA A 84 11.93 6.81 -4.54
C ALA A 84 10.60 6.19 -5.01
N ALA A 85 10.39 4.90 -4.71
CA ALA A 85 9.15 4.21 -5.04
C ALA A 85 7.94 4.77 -4.29
N MET A 86 8.10 5.09 -3.01
CA MET A 86 7.06 5.67 -2.17
C MET A 86 6.64 7.04 -2.72
N LEU A 87 7.60 7.93 -2.98
CA LEU A 87 7.31 9.23 -3.59
C LEU A 87 6.64 9.08 -4.96
N GLN A 88 7.09 8.13 -5.79
CA GLN A 88 6.45 7.88 -7.08
C GLN A 88 4.98 7.46 -6.93
N GLU A 89 4.67 6.57 -5.99
CA GLU A 89 3.28 6.11 -5.77
C GLU A 89 2.40 7.20 -5.17
N LEU A 90 2.92 7.98 -4.22
CA LEU A 90 2.20 9.11 -3.61
C LEU A 90 1.92 10.21 -4.63
N ASN A 91 2.91 10.59 -5.43
CA ASN A 91 2.75 11.58 -6.50
C ASN A 91 1.75 11.10 -7.57
N PHE A 92 1.73 9.80 -7.88
CA PHE A 92 0.75 9.26 -8.81
C PHE A 92 -0.66 9.23 -8.22
N GLY A 93 -0.80 8.94 -6.92
CA GLY A 93 -2.08 9.06 -6.22
C GLY A 93 -2.62 10.49 -6.22
N ALA A 94 -1.74 11.48 -6.00
CA ALA A 94 -2.09 12.90 -6.10
C ALA A 94 -2.48 13.29 -7.54
N TYR A 95 -1.76 12.79 -8.55
CA TYR A 95 -2.07 13.01 -9.97
C TYR A 95 -3.46 12.48 -10.36
N LEU A 96 -3.83 11.29 -9.84
CA LEU A 96 -5.15 10.71 -10.08
C LEU A 96 -6.27 11.39 -9.27
N GLY A 97 -5.95 12.28 -8.33
CA GLY A 97 -6.94 12.96 -7.49
C GLY A 97 -7.58 12.04 -6.43
N LEU A 98 -6.86 11.01 -5.98
CA LEU A 98 -7.43 10.02 -5.06
C LEU A 98 -7.92 10.66 -3.76
N PRO A 99 -9.10 10.27 -3.23
CA PRO A 99 -9.62 10.76 -1.96
C PRO A 99 -8.77 10.30 -0.76
N ALA A 100 -8.21 9.09 -0.82
CA ALA A 100 -7.34 8.57 0.22
C ALA A 100 -6.26 7.62 -0.31
N PHE A 101 -5.19 7.45 0.48
CA PHE A 101 -4.08 6.55 0.22
C PHE A 101 -3.70 5.77 1.49
N LEU A 102 -3.63 4.44 1.40
CA LEU A 102 -3.31 3.54 2.49
C LEU A 102 -1.80 3.29 2.61
N LEU A 103 -1.24 3.57 3.79
CA LEU A 103 0.14 3.27 4.15
C LEU A 103 0.17 2.29 5.34
N PRO A 104 0.92 1.19 5.26
CA PRO A 104 0.99 0.22 6.36
C PRO A 104 2.02 0.65 7.41
N LEU A 105 1.67 0.50 8.70
CA LEU A 105 2.63 0.45 9.80
C LEU A 105 2.80 -1.01 10.21
N THR A 106 3.99 -1.55 9.98
CA THR A 106 4.28 -2.99 10.14
C THR A 106 5.34 -3.29 11.20
N GLN A 107 5.93 -2.25 11.76
CA GLN A 107 7.00 -2.31 12.75
C GLN A 107 6.92 -1.06 13.62
N GLY A 108 7.57 -1.03 14.78
CA GLY A 108 7.52 0.13 15.68
C GLY A 108 8.33 1.34 15.22
N GLU A 109 9.36 1.16 14.40
CA GLU A 109 10.23 2.24 13.93
C GLU A 109 9.92 2.57 12.46
N ASN A 110 9.21 3.68 12.22
CA ASN A 110 8.91 4.17 10.87
C ASN A 110 9.37 5.62 10.58
N PRO A 111 10.54 6.09 11.09
CA PRO A 111 10.93 7.49 10.97
C PRO A 111 11.13 7.93 9.52
N ASN A 112 11.63 7.06 8.65
CA ASN A 112 11.89 7.41 7.25
C ASN A 112 10.60 7.42 6.42
N LEU A 113 9.68 6.48 6.68
CA LEU A 113 8.32 6.54 6.13
C LEU A 113 7.63 7.84 6.52
N ALA A 114 7.68 8.21 7.81
CA ALA A 114 7.10 9.45 8.32
C ALA A 114 7.74 10.69 7.68
N ARG A 115 9.08 10.69 7.52
CA ARG A 115 9.82 11.77 6.86
C ARG A 115 9.39 11.93 5.40
N VAL A 116 9.38 10.85 4.61
CA VAL A 116 9.00 10.90 3.19
C VAL A 116 7.55 11.35 3.01
N LEU A 117 6.64 10.81 3.84
CA LEU A 117 5.24 11.22 3.83
C LEU A 117 5.08 12.70 4.20
N SER A 118 5.74 13.15 5.26
CA SER A 118 5.75 14.56 5.68
C SER A 118 6.28 15.45 4.57
N THR A 119 7.38 15.09 3.91
CA THR A 119 7.90 15.84 2.76
C THR A 119 6.86 15.92 1.65
N HIS A 120 6.22 14.81 1.29
CA HIS A 120 5.19 14.80 0.25
C HIS A 120 4.00 15.72 0.60
N ILE A 121 3.49 15.66 1.83
CA ILE A 121 2.40 16.53 2.31
C ILE A 121 2.74 18.01 2.15
N HIS A 122 4.00 18.40 2.39
CA HIS A 122 4.43 19.80 2.27
C HIS A 122 4.80 20.21 0.83
N THR A 123 4.93 19.27 -0.12
CA THR A 123 5.42 19.55 -1.49
C THR A 123 4.30 19.97 -2.45
N GLY A 124 3.05 20.07 -2.00
CA GLY A 124 1.94 20.52 -2.85
C GLY A 124 0.62 20.72 -2.10
N HIS A 125 -0.40 21.19 -2.82
CA HIS A 125 -1.78 21.24 -2.31
C HIS A 125 -2.48 19.91 -2.57
N HIS A 126 -2.36 18.97 -1.64
CA HIS A 126 -3.02 17.67 -1.71
C HIS A 126 -4.27 17.68 -0.82
N SER A 127 -5.43 17.31 -1.38
CA SER A 127 -6.66 17.04 -0.62
C SER A 127 -6.81 15.56 -0.22
N THR A 128 -5.86 14.71 -0.62
CA THR A 128 -5.84 13.28 -0.33
C THR A 128 -5.60 13.02 1.16
N MET A 129 -6.43 12.16 1.76
CA MET A 129 -6.24 11.67 3.11
C MET A 129 -5.24 10.51 3.15
N PHE A 130 -4.38 10.45 4.16
CA PHE A 130 -3.48 9.32 4.37
C PHE A 130 -4.01 8.42 5.48
N TRP A 131 -4.36 7.19 5.13
CA TRP A 131 -4.87 6.20 6.07
C TRP A 131 -3.74 5.30 6.52
N MET A 132 -3.35 5.43 7.79
CA MET A 132 -2.37 4.57 8.41
C MET A 132 -3.04 3.24 8.78
N ARG A 133 -2.62 2.15 8.13
CA ARG A 133 -3.11 0.81 8.42
C ARG A 133 -2.23 0.19 9.49
N VAL A 134 -2.74 0.20 10.73
CA VAL A 134 -2.11 -0.38 11.92
C VAL A 134 -2.95 -1.58 12.39
N PRO A 135 -2.35 -2.74 12.65
CA PRO A 135 -3.08 -3.87 13.20
C PRO A 135 -3.34 -3.67 14.70
N LEU A 136 -4.41 -4.28 15.24
CA LEU A 136 -4.67 -4.25 16.69
C LEU A 136 -3.57 -5.01 17.47
N LEU A 137 -3.21 -6.20 16.99
CA LEU A 137 -2.10 -6.99 17.54
C LEU A 137 -0.97 -7.06 16.50
N ALA A 138 0.28 -7.01 16.94
CA ALA A 138 1.40 -7.14 16.01
C ALA A 138 1.41 -8.55 15.40
N PRO A 139 1.81 -8.72 14.13
CA PRO A 139 1.88 -10.05 13.50
C PRO A 139 2.77 -11.04 14.26
N GLU A 140 3.81 -10.54 14.94
CA GLU A 140 4.71 -11.35 15.77
C GLU A 140 4.00 -11.94 16.99
N ASP A 141 3.01 -11.24 17.54
CA ASP A 141 2.27 -11.65 18.75
C ASP A 141 1.10 -12.59 18.39
N LEU A 142 0.67 -12.62 17.12
CA LEU A 142 -0.37 -13.50 16.59
C LEU A 142 0.19 -14.80 15.95
N ARG A 143 1.50 -15.04 16.04
CA ARG A 143 2.11 -16.22 15.41
C ARG A 143 1.66 -17.50 16.14
N ASP A 144 1.42 -18.56 15.37
CA ASP A 144 1.15 -19.88 15.95
C ASP A 144 2.42 -20.38 16.68
N ASP A 145 2.24 -20.94 17.89
CA ASP A 145 3.32 -21.46 18.72
C ASP A 145 3.81 -22.84 18.25
N LEU A 146 4.34 -22.86 17.02
CA LEU A 146 4.83 -24.06 16.33
C LEU A 146 6.36 -24.11 16.22
N ILE A 147 7.05 -23.05 16.68
CA ILE A 147 8.51 -22.92 16.59
C ILE A 147 9.13 -23.34 17.92
N GLU A 148 9.57 -24.60 18.02
CA GLU A 148 10.06 -25.20 19.27
C GLU A 148 11.18 -24.40 19.95
N ASN A 149 12.10 -23.83 19.19
CA ASN A 149 13.24 -23.08 19.71
C ASN A 149 12.92 -21.60 20.02
N GLU A 150 11.69 -21.15 19.77
CA GLU A 150 11.29 -19.75 19.91
C GLU A 150 9.83 -19.66 20.38
N PRO A 151 9.54 -20.07 21.63
CA PRO A 151 8.17 -20.06 22.16
C PRO A 151 7.59 -18.65 22.15
N VAL A 152 6.27 -18.52 21.93
CA VAL A 152 5.57 -17.24 22.02
C VAL A 152 5.55 -16.78 23.48
N PRO A 153 6.06 -15.58 23.81
CA PRO A 153 5.99 -15.05 25.17
C PRO A 153 4.53 -14.90 25.60
N VAL A 154 4.13 -15.53 26.71
CA VAL A 154 2.83 -15.28 27.32
C VAL A 154 2.92 -13.94 28.07
N PRO A 155 2.13 -12.92 27.71
CA PRO A 155 2.20 -11.63 28.40
C PRO A 155 1.72 -11.80 29.84
N GLU A 156 2.58 -11.53 30.83
CA GLU A 156 2.21 -11.64 32.25
C GLU A 156 1.32 -10.47 32.73
N ASP A 157 1.37 -9.29 32.08
CA ASP A 157 0.76 -8.05 32.60
C ASP A 157 -0.03 -7.21 31.57
N GLY A 158 -0.40 -7.75 30.39
CA GLY A 158 -1.17 -7.02 29.37
C GLY A 158 -0.47 -5.80 28.73
N SER A 159 0.72 -5.43 29.19
CA SER A 159 1.52 -4.31 28.68
C SER A 159 2.05 -4.51 27.25
N GLY A 160 2.10 -5.77 26.79
CA GLY A 160 2.41 -6.10 25.40
C GLY A 160 1.28 -5.78 24.41
N ASP A 161 0.04 -5.68 24.88
CA ASP A 161 -1.15 -5.59 24.03
C ASP A 161 -1.31 -4.21 23.37
N GLU A 162 -0.66 -3.17 23.91
CA GLU A 162 -0.73 -1.79 23.40
C GLU A 162 0.47 -1.40 22.50
N LYS A 163 1.37 -2.34 22.19
CA LYS A 163 2.58 -2.07 21.40
C LYS A 163 2.28 -1.39 20.07
N THR A 164 1.26 -1.83 19.35
CA THR A 164 0.85 -1.30 18.04
C THR A 164 0.24 0.09 18.12
N TRP A 165 -0.31 0.48 19.28
CA TRP A 165 -0.83 1.83 19.50
C TRP A 165 0.30 2.87 19.60
N ILE A 166 1.49 2.44 20.02
CA ILE A 166 2.70 3.29 20.14
C ILE A 166 3.38 3.52 18.77
N TRP A 167 3.11 2.67 17.77
CA TRP A 167 3.78 2.69 16.44
C TRP A 167 3.54 3.96 15.61
#